data_AF-A0A7X6T3G6-F1
#
_entry.id   AF-A0A7X6T3G6-F1
#
_cell.length_a   1.000
_cell.length_b   1.000
_cell.length_c   1.000
_cell.angle_alpha   90.00
_cell.angle_beta   90.00
_cell.angle_gamma   90.00
#
_symmetry.space_group_name_H-M   'P 1'
#
loop_
_entity.id
_entity.type
_entity.pdbx_description
1 polymer ?
#
loop_
_entity_poly.entity_id
_entity_poly.type
_entity_poly.pdbx_seq_one_letter_code
_entity_poly.pdbx_strand_id
1 'polypeptide(L)'
;LMAHTKQVFQETFRDIRRFFSPEDYREKLEATTESFVVALDHHVDFLIKGYLKATGQEAFQYKPQPCPADYAYIPRRMTKSPILHMEDYLIGDDQLMARYQALEKKYPMEYFEVRTLQLLIQYYIDGQRNLWEIARAVMRETGSSSPQQVHDLVQLLVSLGTVEIQKE
;
A
#
# COMPACT_ATOMS: atom_id res chain seq x y z
N LEU A 1 -14.38 -5.87 -6.27
CA LEU A 1 -13.24 -5.29 -7.03
C LEU A 1 -13.30 -3.76 -7.04
N MET A 2 -14.33 -3.13 -7.63
CA MET A 2 -14.39 -1.66 -7.77
C MET A 2 -14.57 -0.86 -6.48
N ALA A 3 -15.30 -1.37 -5.47
CA ALA A 3 -15.44 -0.71 -4.17
C ALA A 3 -14.08 -0.49 -3.47
N HIS A 4 -13.13 -1.39 -3.73
CA HIS A 4 -11.79 -1.30 -3.19
C HIS A 4 -10.88 -0.41 -4.06
N THR A 5 -11.00 -0.47 -5.38
CA THR A 5 -10.34 0.49 -6.29
C THR A 5 -10.70 1.94 -5.95
N LYS A 6 -11.99 2.21 -5.70
CA LYS A 6 -12.51 3.47 -5.15
C LYS A 6 -11.78 3.90 -3.89
N GLN A 7 -11.66 2.99 -2.92
CA GLN A 7 -10.97 3.27 -1.67
C GLN A 7 -9.49 3.63 -1.89
N VAL A 8 -8.77 2.92 -2.79
CA VAL A 8 -7.39 3.29 -3.14
C VAL A 8 -7.32 4.70 -3.69
N PHE A 9 -8.15 5.04 -4.69
CA PHE A 9 -8.11 6.39 -5.25
C PHE A 9 -8.46 7.46 -4.21
N GLN A 10 -9.45 7.22 -3.36
CA GLN A 10 -9.79 8.13 -2.26
C GLN A 10 -8.62 8.33 -1.30
N GLU A 11 -7.93 7.25 -0.93
CA GLU A 11 -6.75 7.31 -0.08
C GLU A 11 -5.55 7.99 -0.76
N THR A 12 -5.28 7.70 -2.04
CA THR A 12 -4.23 8.35 -2.81
C THR A 12 -4.48 9.86 -2.93
N PHE A 13 -5.74 10.28 -3.12
CA PHE A 13 -6.10 11.70 -3.10
C PHE A 13 -5.82 12.33 -1.74
N ARG A 14 -6.12 11.63 -0.64
CA ARG A 14 -5.81 12.11 0.73
C ARG A 14 -4.32 12.11 1.04
N ASP A 15 -3.52 11.29 0.37
CA ASP A 15 -2.06 11.28 0.52
C ASP A 15 -1.41 12.57 0.02
N ILE A 16 -2.14 13.45 -0.67
CA ILE A 16 -1.69 14.82 -0.97
C ILE A 16 -1.23 15.56 0.31
N ARG A 17 -1.86 15.29 1.46
CA ARG A 17 -1.50 15.91 2.75
C ARG A 17 -0.04 15.70 3.15
N ARG A 18 0.61 14.65 2.64
CA ARG A 18 2.02 14.33 2.93
C ARG A 18 3.01 15.31 2.30
N PHE A 19 2.56 16.07 1.31
CA PHE A 19 3.41 16.97 0.52
C PHE A 19 3.29 18.45 0.94
N PHE A 20 2.41 18.75 1.91
CA PHE A 20 2.15 20.11 2.40
C PHE A 20 2.35 20.17 3.92
N SER A 21 2.53 21.38 4.45
CA SER A 21 2.51 21.59 5.90
C SER A 21 1.11 21.25 6.45
N PRO A 22 0.99 20.80 7.71
CA PRO A 22 -0.30 20.51 8.32
C PRO A 22 -1.25 21.73 8.30
N GLU A 23 -0.72 22.95 8.50
CA GLU A 23 -1.52 24.17 8.42
C GLU A 23 -2.00 24.44 6.97
N ASP A 24 -1.08 24.42 5.98
CA ASP A 24 -1.46 24.69 4.59
C ASP A 24 -2.46 23.67 4.07
N TYR A 25 -2.30 22.39 4.41
CA TYR A 25 -3.25 21.36 4.00
C TYR A 25 -4.64 21.65 4.56
N ARG A 26 -4.74 21.89 5.87
CA ARG A 26 -6.01 22.12 6.56
C ARG A 26 -6.71 23.38 6.06
N GLU A 27 -5.98 24.47 5.89
CA GLU A 27 -6.56 25.77 5.53
C GLU A 27 -6.90 25.89 4.04
N LYS A 28 -6.10 25.27 3.16
CA LYS A 28 -6.17 25.55 1.72
C LYS A 28 -6.64 24.37 0.87
N LEU A 29 -6.42 23.12 1.32
CA LEU A 29 -6.55 21.96 0.45
C LEU A 29 -7.59 20.94 0.93
N GLU A 30 -7.78 20.76 2.24
CA GLU A 30 -8.62 19.70 2.82
C GLU A 30 -10.05 19.68 2.24
N ALA A 31 -10.72 20.83 2.21
CA ALA A 31 -12.08 20.94 1.66
C ALA A 31 -12.14 20.52 0.17
N THR A 32 -11.14 20.91 -0.61
CA THR A 32 -11.05 20.55 -2.03
C THR A 32 -10.76 19.06 -2.18
N THR A 33 -9.81 18.51 -1.42
CA THR A 33 -9.47 17.08 -1.39
C THR A 33 -10.70 16.24 -1.09
N GLU A 34 -11.45 16.56 -0.03
CA GLU A 34 -12.66 15.81 0.34
C GLU A 34 -13.78 15.96 -0.69
N SER A 35 -13.92 17.13 -1.33
CA SER A 35 -14.83 17.30 -2.48
C SER A 35 -14.51 16.32 -3.62
N PHE A 36 -13.23 16.14 -3.97
CA PHE A 36 -12.82 15.18 -5.00
C PHE A 36 -13.07 13.73 -4.57
N VAL A 37 -12.80 13.39 -3.31
CA VAL A 37 -13.09 12.07 -2.74
C VAL A 37 -14.59 11.74 -2.88
N VAL A 38 -15.48 12.69 -2.56
CA VAL A 38 -16.94 12.53 -2.71
C VAL A 38 -17.35 12.44 -4.17
N ALA A 39 -16.79 13.26 -5.06
CA ALA A 39 -17.09 13.17 -6.49
C ALA A 39 -16.70 11.82 -7.08
N LEU A 40 -15.54 11.27 -6.67
CA LEU A 40 -15.08 9.94 -7.07
C LEU A 40 -15.99 8.84 -6.53
N ASP A 41 -16.52 9.03 -5.31
CA ASP A 41 -17.51 8.15 -4.68
C ASP A 41 -18.74 7.97 -5.58
N HIS A 42 -19.34 9.09 -5.99
CA HIS A 42 -20.53 9.10 -6.83
C HIS A 42 -20.29 8.51 -8.22
N HIS A 43 -19.14 8.81 -8.85
CA HIS A 43 -18.83 8.29 -10.19
C HIS A 43 -18.68 6.76 -10.18
N VAL A 44 -17.96 6.22 -9.20
CA VAL A 44 -17.77 4.76 -9.10
C VAL A 44 -19.09 4.08 -8.76
N ASP A 45 -19.88 4.64 -7.85
CA ASP A 45 -21.18 4.07 -7.49
C ASP A 45 -22.15 4.07 -8.69
N PHE A 46 -22.16 5.14 -9.48
CA PHE A 46 -22.94 5.22 -10.71
C PHE A 46 -22.52 4.14 -11.72
N LEU A 47 -21.21 3.98 -11.94
CA LEU A 47 -20.66 2.98 -12.86
C LEU A 47 -20.98 1.55 -12.40
N ILE A 48 -20.81 1.24 -11.11
CA ILE A 48 -21.12 -0.08 -10.55
C ILE A 48 -22.62 -0.38 -10.67
N LYS A 49 -23.49 0.57 -10.31
CA LYS A 49 -24.95 0.39 -10.45
C LYS A 49 -25.33 0.12 -11.90
N GLY A 50 -24.75 0.86 -12.84
CA GLY A 50 -24.94 0.65 -14.28
C GLY A 50 -24.50 -0.75 -14.73
N TYR A 51 -23.31 -1.19 -14.30
CA TYR A 51 -22.79 -2.52 -14.60
C TYR A 51 -23.67 -3.63 -14.03
N LEU A 52 -24.01 -3.57 -12.73
CA LEU A 52 -24.85 -4.59 -12.08
C LEU A 52 -26.23 -4.69 -12.70
N LYS A 53 -26.82 -3.56 -13.12
CA LYS A 53 -28.07 -3.55 -13.88
C LYS A 53 -27.92 -4.22 -15.25
N ALA A 54 -26.86 -3.91 -15.98
CA ALA A 54 -26.62 -4.50 -17.30
C ALA A 54 -26.34 -6.02 -17.25
N THR A 55 -25.82 -6.52 -16.12
CA THR A 55 -25.53 -7.95 -15.91
C THR A 55 -26.60 -8.71 -15.12
N GLY A 56 -27.70 -8.06 -14.71
CA GLY A 56 -28.77 -8.68 -13.93
C GLY A 56 -28.36 -9.08 -12.51
N GLN A 57 -27.39 -8.36 -11.93
CA GLN A 57 -26.79 -8.64 -10.63
C GLN A 57 -27.08 -7.51 -9.62
N GLU A 58 -28.21 -6.80 -9.70
CA GLU A 58 -28.47 -5.63 -8.83
C GLU A 58 -28.45 -5.95 -7.33
N ALA A 59 -28.70 -7.20 -6.94
CA ALA A 59 -28.65 -7.66 -5.56
C ALA A 59 -27.22 -7.95 -5.04
N PHE A 60 -26.19 -7.83 -5.88
CA PHE A 60 -24.81 -8.10 -5.47
C PHE A 60 -24.36 -7.12 -4.37
N GLN A 61 -23.88 -7.68 -3.25
CA GLN A 61 -23.27 -6.92 -2.17
C GLN A 61 -21.82 -7.35 -2.00
N TYR A 62 -20.89 -6.40 -2.15
CA TYR A 62 -19.49 -6.65 -1.87
C TYR A 62 -19.27 -6.77 -0.36
N LYS A 63 -18.67 -7.88 0.08
CA LYS A 63 -18.20 -8.08 1.45
C LYS A 63 -16.67 -8.04 1.45
N PRO A 64 -16.03 -7.03 2.07
CA PRO A 64 -14.58 -7.02 2.19
C PRO A 64 -14.11 -8.20 3.03
N GLN A 65 -12.98 -8.79 2.63
CA GLN A 65 -12.34 -9.81 3.46
C GLN A 65 -11.80 -9.19 4.75
N PRO A 66 -12.01 -9.86 5.91
CA PRO A 66 -11.44 -9.41 7.17
C PRO A 66 -9.91 -9.45 7.12
N CYS A 67 -9.27 -8.60 7.92
CA CYS A 67 -7.81 -8.63 8.10
C CYS A 67 -7.40 -9.91 8.83
N PRO A 68 -6.49 -10.74 8.26
CA PRO A 68 -5.89 -11.85 8.98
C PRO A 68 -5.04 -11.36 10.16
N ALA A 69 -5.09 -12.06 11.31
CA ALA A 69 -4.40 -11.66 12.53
C ALA A 69 -2.89 -11.47 12.33
N ASP A 70 -2.24 -12.35 11.55
CA ASP A 70 -0.81 -12.30 11.25
C ASP A 70 -0.39 -11.02 10.48
N TYR A 71 -1.35 -10.30 9.89
CA TYR A 71 -1.14 -9.09 9.08
C TYR A 71 -1.78 -7.85 9.71
N ALA A 72 -2.23 -7.93 10.97
CA ALA A 72 -2.90 -6.84 11.66
C ALA A 72 -1.95 -5.77 12.23
N TYR A 73 -0.64 -6.00 12.18
CA TYR A 73 0.35 -5.06 12.70
C TYR A 73 0.58 -3.84 11.80
N ILE A 74 0.95 -2.71 12.41
CA ILE A 74 1.20 -1.44 11.72
C ILE A 74 2.71 -1.20 11.61
N PRO A 75 3.30 -1.33 10.41
CA PRO A 75 4.69 -0.96 10.19
C PRO A 75 4.83 0.55 9.99
N ARG A 76 5.92 1.13 10.50
CA ARG A 76 6.27 2.54 10.34
C ARG A 76 7.70 2.70 9.83
N ARG A 77 7.87 3.51 8.80
CA ARG A 77 9.18 3.78 8.22
C ARG A 77 9.92 4.80 9.09
N MET A 78 11.16 4.49 9.42
CA MET A 78 12.05 5.33 10.23
C MET A 78 12.88 6.28 9.36
N THR A 79 12.97 5.99 8.06
CA THR A 79 13.64 6.84 7.07
C THR A 79 12.63 7.73 6.33
N LYS A 80 13.05 8.95 5.98
CA LYS A 80 12.20 9.87 5.22
C LYS A 80 11.89 9.34 3.82
N SER A 81 12.93 8.84 3.14
CA SER A 81 12.85 8.30 1.79
C SER A 81 12.87 6.76 1.79
N PRO A 82 12.19 6.11 0.83
CA PRO A 82 12.39 4.70 0.55
C PRO A 82 13.85 4.39 0.20
N ILE A 83 14.27 3.17 0.49
CA ILE A 83 15.52 2.58 0.00
C ILE A 83 15.32 2.26 -1.48
N LEU A 84 16.08 2.94 -2.34
CA LEU A 84 16.04 2.78 -3.81
C LEU A 84 16.76 1.52 -4.29
N HIS A 85 17.88 1.20 -3.64
CA HIS A 85 18.74 0.06 -3.92
C HIS A 85 19.00 -0.64 -2.60
N MET A 86 18.37 -1.80 -2.40
CA MET A 86 18.51 -2.57 -1.15
C MET A 86 19.95 -3.01 -0.95
N GLU A 87 20.66 -3.30 -2.05
CA GLU A 87 22.04 -3.76 -2.08
C GLU A 87 22.99 -2.77 -1.41
N ASP A 88 22.74 -1.47 -1.53
CA ASP A 88 23.56 -0.40 -0.94
C ASP A 88 23.52 -0.41 0.60
N TYR A 89 22.42 -0.92 1.17
CA TYR A 89 22.18 -0.99 2.62
C TYR A 89 22.61 -2.33 3.23
N LEU A 90 23.03 -3.28 2.39
CA LEU A 90 23.40 -4.64 2.78
C LEU A 90 24.91 -4.86 2.72
N ILE A 91 25.69 -3.83 2.34
CA ILE A 91 27.15 -3.92 2.23
C ILE A 91 27.75 -4.26 3.59
N GLY A 92 28.48 -5.38 3.65
CA GLY A 92 29.15 -5.84 4.87
C GLY A 92 28.28 -6.70 5.80
N ASP A 93 27.03 -7.00 5.44
CA ASP A 93 26.18 -7.95 6.15
C ASP A 93 25.79 -9.12 5.23
N ASP A 94 26.65 -10.15 5.21
CA ASP A 94 26.47 -11.34 4.38
C ASP A 94 25.17 -12.09 4.70
N GLN A 95 24.70 -12.02 5.95
CA GLN A 95 23.48 -12.70 6.38
C GLN A 95 22.24 -11.99 5.82
N LEU A 96 22.18 -10.65 5.92
CA LEU A 96 21.08 -9.89 5.35
C LEU A 96 21.10 -9.91 3.82
N MET A 97 22.28 -9.87 3.19
CA MET A 97 22.42 -10.03 1.75
C MET A 97 21.86 -11.38 1.28
N ALA A 98 22.19 -12.48 1.98
CA ALA A 98 21.65 -13.80 1.67
C ALA A 98 20.12 -13.86 1.83
N ARG A 99 19.56 -13.20 2.84
CA ARG A 99 18.10 -13.09 3.03
C ARG A 99 17.43 -12.31 1.90
N TYR A 100 18.03 -11.21 1.46
CA TYR A 100 17.53 -10.42 0.32
C TYR A 100 17.52 -11.26 -0.96
N GLN A 101 18.63 -11.92 -1.28
CA GLN A 101 18.72 -12.82 -2.45
C GLN A 101 17.72 -13.99 -2.39
N ALA A 102 17.49 -14.55 -1.20
CA ALA A 102 16.47 -15.58 -1.02
C ALA A 102 15.05 -15.05 -1.28
N LEU A 103 14.77 -13.79 -0.91
CA LEU A 103 13.50 -13.13 -1.18
C LEU A 103 13.31 -12.89 -2.68
N GLU A 104 14.34 -12.38 -3.38
CA GLU A 104 14.30 -12.20 -4.85
C GLU A 104 14.08 -13.54 -5.57
N LYS A 105 14.70 -14.62 -5.10
CA LYS A 105 14.50 -15.97 -5.65
C LYS A 105 13.10 -16.52 -5.37
N LYS A 106 12.53 -16.22 -4.20
CA LYS A 106 11.20 -16.68 -3.77
C LYS A 106 10.09 -16.00 -4.58
N TYR A 107 10.30 -14.74 -4.95
CA TYR A 107 9.34 -13.93 -5.70
C TYR A 107 9.95 -13.47 -7.03
N PRO A 108 10.15 -14.38 -8.00
CA PRO A 108 10.72 -14.02 -9.28
C PRO A 108 9.76 -13.09 -10.03
N MET A 109 10.19 -11.87 -10.29
CA MET A 109 9.50 -10.92 -11.16
C MET A 109 10.52 -10.23 -12.05
N GLU A 110 10.07 -9.54 -13.10
CA GLU A 110 10.97 -8.73 -13.91
C GLU A 110 11.60 -7.63 -13.06
N TYR A 111 12.87 -7.30 -13.32
CA TYR A 111 13.66 -6.38 -12.48
C TYR A 111 12.95 -5.03 -12.22
N PHE A 112 12.27 -4.48 -13.23
CA PHE A 112 11.51 -3.24 -13.11
C PHE A 112 10.29 -3.38 -12.18
N GLU A 113 9.60 -4.51 -12.25
CA GLU A 113 8.45 -4.83 -11.40
C GLU A 113 8.87 -5.02 -9.94
N VAL A 114 10.01 -5.70 -9.69
CA VAL A 114 10.57 -5.89 -8.34
C VAL A 114 10.84 -4.55 -7.66
N ARG A 115 11.54 -3.64 -8.35
CA ARG A 115 11.89 -2.32 -7.79
C ARG A 115 10.66 -1.47 -7.52
N THR A 116 9.74 -1.44 -8.48
CA THR A 116 8.49 -0.70 -8.34
C THR A 116 7.68 -1.23 -7.15
N LEU A 117 7.58 -2.55 -7.03
CA LEU A 117 6.88 -3.19 -5.92
C LEU A 117 7.53 -2.84 -4.57
N GLN A 118 8.85 -2.96 -4.45
CA GLN A 118 9.56 -2.65 -3.21
C GLN A 118 9.38 -1.19 -2.81
N LEU A 119 9.41 -0.25 -3.76
CA LEU A 119 9.19 1.17 -3.50
C LEU A 119 7.75 1.48 -3.11
N LEU A 120 6.76 0.86 -3.76
CA LEU A 120 5.35 1.01 -3.41
C LEU A 120 5.05 0.47 -2.02
N ILE A 121 5.58 -0.70 -1.66
CA ILE A 121 5.46 -1.24 -0.31
C ILE A 121 6.02 -0.24 0.69
N GLN A 122 7.26 0.23 0.47
CA GLN A 122 7.88 1.21 1.36
C GLN A 122 7.10 2.52 1.45
N TYR A 123 6.53 3.01 0.34
CA TYR A 123 5.69 4.21 0.31
C TYR A 123 4.48 4.10 1.24
N TYR A 124 3.82 2.94 1.22
CA TYR A 124 2.65 2.64 2.03
C TYR A 124 2.95 2.32 3.51
N ILE A 125 4.21 2.06 3.87
CA ILE A 125 4.66 1.98 5.27
C ILE A 125 4.73 3.39 5.86
N ASP A 126 3.60 3.88 6.34
CA ASP A 126 3.40 5.25 6.84
C ASP A 126 3.12 5.34 8.34
N GLY A 127 3.07 4.20 9.04
CA GLY A 127 2.69 4.13 10.45
C GLY A 127 1.21 4.37 10.73
N GLN A 128 0.34 4.27 9.72
CA GLN A 128 -1.12 4.42 9.83
C GLN A 128 -1.85 3.19 9.32
N ARG A 129 -1.34 2.56 8.26
CA ARG A 129 -1.94 1.37 7.66
C ARG A 129 -1.38 0.08 8.25
N ASN A 130 -2.23 -0.90 8.51
CA ASN A 130 -1.75 -2.25 8.85
C ASN A 130 -1.19 -2.97 7.61
N LEU A 131 -0.44 -4.04 7.82
CA LEU A 131 0.18 -4.80 6.72
C LEU A 131 -0.85 -5.28 5.68
N TRP A 132 -2.04 -5.71 6.12
CA TRP A 132 -3.10 -6.15 5.21
C TRP A 132 -3.58 -5.04 4.28
N GLU A 133 -3.75 -3.83 4.78
CA GLU A 133 -4.12 -2.66 3.99
C GLU A 133 -3.04 -2.30 2.97
N ILE A 134 -1.77 -2.31 3.40
CA ILE A 134 -0.60 -2.10 2.55
C ILE A 134 -0.58 -3.13 1.42
N ALA A 135 -0.67 -4.42 1.77
CA ALA A 135 -0.63 -5.49 0.78
C ALA A 135 -1.73 -5.36 -0.26
N ARG A 136 -2.96 -5.06 0.18
CA ARG A 136 -4.06 -4.84 -0.75
C ARG A 136 -3.86 -3.62 -1.63
N ALA A 137 -3.32 -2.51 -1.10
CA ALA A 137 -3.03 -1.31 -1.89
C ALA A 137 -2.01 -1.61 -2.98
N VAL A 138 -0.89 -2.24 -2.61
CA VAL A 138 0.16 -2.66 -3.54
C VAL A 138 -0.38 -3.60 -4.61
N MET A 139 -1.07 -4.68 -4.23
CA MET A 139 -1.66 -5.65 -5.19
C MET A 139 -2.59 -5.00 -6.22
N ARG A 140 -3.28 -3.92 -5.86
CA ARG A 140 -4.17 -3.19 -6.78
C ARG A 140 -3.42 -2.33 -7.77
N GLU A 141 -2.31 -1.73 -7.36
CA GLU A 141 -1.52 -0.87 -8.23
C GLU A 141 -0.67 -1.68 -9.20
N THR A 142 -0.07 -2.76 -8.73
CA THR A 142 0.84 -3.56 -9.56
C THR A 142 0.14 -4.70 -10.28
N GLY A 143 -1.09 -5.07 -9.88
CA GLY A 143 -1.79 -6.26 -10.39
C GLY A 143 -1.11 -7.59 -10.02
N SER A 144 -0.01 -7.51 -9.29
CA SER A 144 0.87 -8.57 -8.81
C SER A 144 1.19 -8.31 -7.33
N SER A 145 1.51 -9.34 -6.55
CA SER A 145 1.87 -9.33 -5.12
C SER A 145 0.97 -10.22 -4.27
N SER A 146 1.43 -10.47 -3.04
CA SER A 146 0.68 -11.18 -2.00
C SER A 146 0.96 -10.56 -0.63
N PRO A 147 0.04 -10.74 0.34
CA PRO A 147 0.28 -10.37 1.74
C PRO A 147 1.59 -10.93 2.28
N GLN A 148 1.95 -12.16 1.92
CA GLN A 148 3.19 -12.80 2.36
C GLN A 148 4.43 -12.13 1.76
N GLN A 149 4.38 -11.69 0.50
CA GLN A 149 5.50 -10.99 -0.12
C GLN A 149 5.73 -9.63 0.55
N VAL A 150 4.66 -8.90 0.86
CA VAL A 150 4.73 -7.64 1.61
C VAL A 150 5.25 -7.88 3.03
N HIS A 151 4.77 -8.93 3.70
CA HIS A 151 5.28 -9.35 5.01
C HIS A 151 6.79 -9.59 4.98
N ASP A 152 7.27 -10.44 4.07
CA ASP A 152 8.68 -10.84 3.99
C ASP A 152 9.59 -9.62 3.75
N LEU A 153 9.17 -8.68 2.90
CA LEU A 153 9.92 -7.44 2.68
C LEU A 153 9.91 -6.54 3.92
N VAL A 154 8.77 -6.40 4.59
CA VAL A 154 8.68 -5.63 5.84
C VAL A 154 9.59 -6.21 6.92
N GLN A 155 9.65 -7.54 7.08
CA GLN A 155 10.55 -8.18 8.04
C GLN A 155 12.03 -7.97 7.69
N LEU A 156 12.38 -7.90 6.41
CA LEU A 156 13.73 -7.54 5.97
C LEU A 156 14.05 -6.08 6.34
N LEU A 157 13.14 -5.15 6.07
CA LEU A 157 13.30 -3.72 6.41
C LEU A 157 13.37 -3.48 7.92
N VAL A 158 12.64 -4.26 8.72
CA VAL A 158 12.76 -4.27 10.19
C VAL A 158 14.15 -4.75 10.62
N SER A 159 14.67 -5.80 9.97
CA SER A 159 16.01 -6.32 10.26
C SER A 159 17.11 -5.31 9.91
N LEU A 160 16.86 -4.43 8.94
CA LEU A 160 17.73 -3.31 8.57
C LEU A 160 17.59 -2.09 9.50
N GLY A 161 16.62 -2.09 10.41
CA GLY A 161 16.34 -0.96 11.29
C GLY A 161 15.71 0.26 10.59
N THR A 162 15.24 0.11 9.35
CA THR A 162 14.62 1.21 8.58
C THR A 162 13.10 1.24 8.73
N VAL A 163 12.52 0.19 9.30
CA VAL A 163 11.10 0.07 9.66
C VAL A 163 10.99 -0.44 11.09
N GLU A 164 10.03 0.10 11.84
CA GLU A 164 9.60 -0.43 13.14
C GLU A 164 8.17 -0.97 13.04
N ILE A 165 7.80 -1.91 13.92
CA ILE A 165 6.42 -2.34 14.09
C ILE A 165 5.88 -1.61 15.33
N GLN A 166 4.81 -0.83 15.16
CA GLN A 166 4.15 -0.17 16.28
C GLN A 166 3.57 -1.23 17.21
N LYS A 167 3.87 -1.10 18.51
CA LYS A 167 3.22 -1.90 19.56
C LYS A 167 1.88 -1.22 19.87
N GLU A 168 0.83 -2.02 19.97
CA GLU A 168 -0.48 -1.58 20.50
C GLU A 168 -0.35 -0.95 21.89
#